data_AF-J7FQ53-F1
#
_entry.id   AF-J7FQ53-F1
#
_cell.length_a   1.000
_cell.length_b   1.000
_cell.length_c   1.000
_cell.angle_alpha   90.00
_cell.angle_beta   90.00
_cell.angle_gamma   90.00
#
_symmetry.space_group_name_H-M   'P 1'
#
loop_
_entity.id
_entity.type
_entity.pdbx_description
1 polymer ?
#
loop_
_entity_poly.entity_id
_entity_poly.type
_entity_poly.pdbx_seq_one_letter_code
_entity_poly.pdbx_strand_id
1 'polypeptide(L)' 'MTQIKTYRVEYEKVGMMHRVRIFGRMGEVVKSELPKEVILRDVSIPEGNVKMATSMVDGFIQRLENNGFKSEA' A
#
# COMPACT_ATOMS: atom_id res chain seq x y z
N MET A 1 -18.00 -17.27 -3.00
CA MET A 1 -17.11 -16.66 -2.01
C MET A 1 -16.32 -15.57 -2.72
N THR A 2 -16.34 -14.34 -2.19
CA THR A 2 -15.65 -13.21 -2.83
C THR A 2 -14.30 -13.04 -2.16
N GLN A 3 -13.23 -13.31 -2.92
CA GLN A 3 -11.88 -13.00 -2.48
C GLN A 3 -11.58 -11.54 -2.81
N ILE A 4 -11.14 -10.79 -1.81
CA ILE A 4 -10.72 -9.40 -1.97
C ILE A 4 -9.19 -9.35 -1.93
N LYS A 5 -8.63 -8.59 -2.86
CA LYS A 5 -7.23 -8.15 -2.87
C LYS A 5 -7.23 -6.66 -3.19
N THR A 6 -7.15 -5.83 -2.17
CA THR A 6 -7.06 -4.37 -2.34
C THR A 6 -5.86 -3.80 -1.63
N TYR A 7 -5.39 -2.65 -2.09
CA TYR A 7 -4.36 -1.88 -1.42
C TYR A 7 -4.72 -0.39 -1.41
N ARG A 8 -4.20 0.34 -0.42
CA ARG A 8 -4.27 1.80 -0.36
C ARG A 8 -2.93 2.35 0.09
N VAL A 9 -2.65 3.60 -0.28
CA VAL A 9 -1.37 4.25 0.01
C VAL A 9 -1.63 5.52 0.80
N GLU A 10 -0.95 5.66 1.94
CA GLU A 10 -0.92 6.89 2.73
C GLU A 10 0.44 7.56 2.57
N TYR A 11 0.40 8.86 2.29
CA TYR A 11 1.56 9.74 2.27
C TYR A 11 1.46 10.68 3.47
N GLU A 12 2.47 10.67 4.33
CA GLU A 12 2.54 11.50 5.52
C GLU A 12 3.86 12.28 5.52
N LYS A 13 3.82 13.59 5.77
CA LYS A 13 5.03 14.39 5.98
C LYS A 13 5.35 14.43 7.47
N VAL A 14 6.51 13.89 7.85
CA VAL A 14 7.03 13.85 9.22
C VAL A 14 8.32 14.67 9.28
N GLY A 15 8.20 15.96 9.61
CA GLY A 15 9.33 16.89 9.59
C GLY A 15 9.95 17.02 8.20
N MET A 16 11.24 16.68 8.08
CA MET A 16 12.00 16.65 6.82
C MET A 16 11.95 15.28 6.12
N MET A 17 11.01 14.41 6.50
CA MET A 17 10.81 13.10 5.88
C MET A 17 9.39 12.97 5.31
N HIS A 18 9.26 12.23 4.21
CA HIS A 18 8.02 11.69 3.72
C HIS A 18 7.93 10.22 4.13
N ARG A 19 6.91 9.86 4.90
CA ARG A 19 6.57 8.48 5.20
C ARG A 19 5.49 8.01 4.23
N VAL A 20 5.71 6.87 3.60
CA VAL A 20 4.75 6.21 2.71
C VAL A 20 4.39 4.86 3.31
N ARG A 21 3.11 4.68 3.60
CA ARG A 21 2.55 3.44 4.12
C ARG A 21 1.62 2.83 3.09
N ILE A 22 1.88 1.60 2.70
CA ILE A 22 1.04 0.82 1.79
C ILE A 22 0.32 -0.22 2.65
N PHE A 23 -1.00 -0.12 2.67
CA PHE A 23 -1.89 -1.04 3.36
C PHE A 23 -2.51 -1.98 2.35
N GLY A 24 -2.81 -3.20 2.78
CA GLY A 24 -3.45 -4.21 1.96
C GLY A 24 -4.54 -4.94 2.71
N ARG A 25 -5.58 -5.34 1.99
CA ARG A 25 -6.59 -6.31 2.43
C ARG A 25 -6.55 -7.49 1.50
N MET A 26 -6.29 -8.67 2.06
CA MET A 26 -6.28 -9.93 1.31
C MET A 26 -7.02 -11.00 2.10
N GLY A 27 -8.00 -11.64 1.47
CA GLY A 27 -8.71 -12.75 2.08
C GLY A 27 -10.12 -12.90 1.56
N GLU A 28 -10.86 -13.79 2.21
CA GLU A 28 -12.26 -14.03 1.92
C GLU A 28 -13.14 -13.10 2.73
N VAL A 29 -14.20 -12.58 2.12
CA VAL A 29 -15.29 -11.93 2.85
C VAL A 29 -16.10 -13.02 3.55
N VAL A 30 -16.11 -12.99 4.88
CA VAL A 30 -16.87 -13.94 5.70
C VAL A 30 -18.01 -13.18 6.37
N LYS A 31 -19.26 -13.60 6.16
CA LYS A 31 -20.46 -12.97 6.78
C LYS A 31 -20.53 -11.44 6.58
N SER A 32 -20.15 -10.95 5.39
CA SER A 32 -20.08 -9.52 5.04
C SER A 32 -18.99 -8.72 5.77
N GLU A 33 -18.10 -9.37 6.53
CA GLU A 33 -16.93 -8.72 7.12
C GLU A 33 -15.77 -8.72 6.12
N LEU A 34 -15.15 -7.55 5.95
CA LEU A 34 -13.97 -7.41 5.10
C LEU A 34 -12.74 -8.04 5.76
N PRO A 35 -11.81 -8.61 4.98
CA PRO A 35 -10.51 -9.04 5.50
C PRO A 35 -9.80 -7.90 6.23
N LYS A 36 -9.10 -8.24 7.32
CA LYS A 36 -8.35 -7.27 8.11
C LYS A 36 -7.31 -6.56 7.24
N GLU A 37 -7.22 -5.25 7.42
CA GLU A 37 -6.18 -4.44 6.81
C GLU A 37 -4.85 -4.64 7.50
N VAL A 38 -3.78 -4.82 6.72
CA VAL A 38 -2.41 -4.99 7.19
C VAL A 38 -1.47 -4.03 6.47
N ILE A 39 -0.38 -3.63 7.14
CA ILE A 39 0.68 -2.84 6.50
C ILE A 39 1.52 -3.80 5.65
N LEU A 40 1.53 -3.58 4.34
CA LEU A 40 2.34 -4.32 3.37
C LEU A 40 3.73 -3.72 3.22
N ARG A 41 3.83 -2.39 3.34
CA ARG A 41 5.08 -1.64 3.22
C ARG A 41 5.01 -0.36 4.05
N ASP A 42 6.11 -0.02 4.71
CA ASP A 42 6.29 1.26 5.39
C ASP A 42 7.69 1.76 5.07
N VAL A 43 7.78 2.94 4.44
CA VAL A 43 9.03 3.53 3.99
C VAL A 43 9.10 4.97 4.45
N SER A 44 10.22 5.36 5.03
CA SER A 44 10.51 6.77 5.35
C SER A 44 11.60 7.29 4.44
N ILE A 45 11.37 8.48 3.89
CA ILE A 45 12.09 9.03 2.75
C ILE A 45 12.54 10.43 3.14
N PRO A 46 13.83 10.74 3.13
CA PRO A 46 14.29 12.11 3.31
C PRO A 46 13.79 13.00 2.17
N GLU A 47 13.37 14.23 2.47
CA GLU A 47 12.83 15.20 1.51
C GLU A 47 13.79 15.50 0.32
N GLY A 48 15.09 15.22 0.46
CA GLY A 48 16.08 15.32 -0.62
C GLY A 48 16.18 14.11 -1.57
N ASN A 49 15.48 13.00 -1.31
CA ASN A 49 15.61 11.74 -2.08
C ASN A 49 14.27 11.20 -2.62
N VAL A 50 13.37 12.12 -2.99
CA VAL A 50 11.99 11.81 -3.43
C VAL A 50 11.97 10.87 -4.64
N LYS A 51 12.86 11.05 -5.62
CA LYS A 51 12.88 10.22 -6.85
C LYS A 51 13.11 8.72 -6.58
N MET A 52 14.09 8.40 -5.73
CA MET A 52 14.42 7.00 -5.41
C MET A 52 13.26 6.33 -4.67
N ALA A 53 12.62 7.09 -3.80
CA ALA A 53 11.50 6.61 -3.04
C ALA A 53 10.23 6.38 -3.85
N THR A 54 9.91 7.32 -4.76
CA THR A 54 8.81 7.16 -5.71
C THR A 54 9.02 5.88 -6.52
N SER A 55 10.22 5.63 -7.05
CA SER A 55 10.53 4.36 -7.74
C SER A 55 10.35 3.11 -6.87
N MET A 56 10.69 3.16 -5.57
CA MET A 56 10.51 2.01 -4.67
C MET A 56 9.04 1.73 -4.37
N VAL A 57 8.24 2.78 -4.19
CA VAL A 57 6.80 2.70 -3.96
C VAL A 57 6.10 2.23 -5.22
N ASP A 58 6.38 2.84 -6.37
CA ASP A 58 5.80 2.49 -7.67
C ASP A 58 6.11 1.04 -8.06
N GLY A 59 7.37 0.60 -7.90
CA GLY A 59 7.75 -0.78 -8.18
C GLY A 59 7.11 -1.79 -7.22
N PHE A 60 6.75 -1.38 -6.00
CA PHE A 60 5.98 -2.24 -5.10
C PHE A 60 4.50 -2.29 -5.51
N ILE A 61 3.90 -1.16 -5.84
CA ILE A 61 2.52 -1.07 -6.34
C ILE A 61 2.34 -1.91 -7.59
N GLN A 62 3.23 -1.78 -8.58
CA GLN A 62 3.20 -2.62 -9.79
C GLN A 62 3.23 -4.11 -9.48
N ARG A 63 4.03 -4.54 -8.49
CA ARG A 63 4.04 -5.95 -8.06
C ARG A 63 2.73 -6.35 -7.41
N LEU A 64 2.07 -5.49 -6.65
CA LEU A 64 0.75 -5.77 -6.08
C LEU A 64 -0.30 -5.91 -7.18
N GLU A 65 -0.34 -4.97 -8.12
CA GLU A 65 -1.26 -5.00 -9.26
C GLU A 65 -1.06 -6.27 -10.11
N ASN A 66 0.19 -6.63 -10.40
CA ASN A 66 0.53 -7.88 -11.11
C ASN A 66 0.10 -9.14 -10.34
N ASN A 67 -0.02 -9.08 -9.01
CA ASN A 67 -0.54 -10.16 -8.16
C ASN A 67 -2.07 -10.12 -7.99
N GLY A 68 -2.76 -9.27 -8.74
CA GLY A 68 -4.20 -9.13 -8.77
C GLY A 68 -4.78 -8.26 -7.66
N PHE A 69 -3.96 -7.45 -6.99
CA PHE A 69 -4.48 -6.41 -6.10
C PHE A 69 -5.02 -5.23 -6.90
N LYS A 70 -6.05 -4.57 -6.36
CA LYS A 70 -6.63 -3.34 -6.93
C LYS A 70 -6.52 -2.19 -5.95
N SER A 71 -6.35 -0.97 -6.43
CA SER A 71 -6.40 0.21 -5.56
C SER A 71 -7.78 0.33 -4.91
N GLU A 72 -7.82 0.54 -3.61
CA GLU A 72 -9.01 0.98 -2.89
C GLU A 72 -9.25 2.44 -3.28
N ALA A 73 -10.38 2.71 -3.95
CA ALA A 73 -10.74 4.05 -4.43
C ALA A 73 -11.20 4.97 -3.29
#